data_AF-A0A5N5KCQ6-F1
#
_entry.id   AF-A0A5N5KCQ6-F1
#
_cell.length_a   1.000
_cell.length_b   1.000
_cell.length_c   1.000
_cell.angle_alpha   90.00
_cell.angle_beta   90.00
_cell.angle_gamma   90.00
#
_symmetry.space_group_name_H-M   'P 1'
#
loop_
_entity.id
_entity.type
_entity.pdbx_description
1 polymer ?
#
loop_
_entity_poly.entity_id
_entity_poly.type
_entity_poly.pdbx_seq_one_letter_code
_entity_poly.pdbx_strand_id
1 'polypeptide(L)'
;MAAITVLRHVSTSPLLWGWGPVLFILLGSVLVLLLPLVGVEEKCCAKLKGISLLRCQLWGNTHRAVGHSTSLTVPYTALELLPQKPKPTKESQLEAKAALQQALEMKKQGKREKAHKLLVHALNMNPDFVDALTELGTILEEEKDVVQADHLYSKALAISPCHQRALVSRDRTLPLVEEIDQRHFGIIDAKVQRLMAIPKGNSALRRILEETYYHHIYHTVAIEGNTLTLSEIRHIIETRYAVPGKSLHEQNEAIGIDAAMKYINTTLLSRLGAITVNDILEIHRRVLGFTDPVEGGRFRASQVFVGHHIPPHPNDVERHMQELVQWLNSDEALHLHPVEFAALAHYKLVYVHPFIDGNGRTSRLLMNLVLMQANYPPITIRKEQRAEYYAALDTANEGDVRPFIRFIAKCTEITLDTLLIATTEHAVGLPDASNQACPNCKQTIPVHN
;
A
#
# COMPACT_ATOMS: atom_id res chain seq x y z
N MET A 1 61.56 59.07 66.76
CA MET A 1 63.03 59.04 66.73
C MET A 1 63.42 58.03 65.66
N ALA A 2 63.80 58.48 64.47
CA ALA A 2 65.21 58.52 64.01
C ALA A 2 65.84 57.11 64.12
N ALA A 3 66.36 56.48 63.07
CA ALA A 3 67.30 57.03 62.10
C ALA A 3 67.50 56.00 60.96
N ILE A 4 67.53 56.42 59.70
CA ILE A 4 68.75 56.59 58.88
C ILE A 4 69.21 55.26 58.23
N THR A 5 69.07 55.02 56.91
CA THR A 5 69.81 55.55 55.73
C THR A 5 70.80 54.51 55.21
N VAL A 6 70.54 54.05 53.97
CA VAL A 6 71.47 53.79 52.84
C VAL A 6 72.80 53.10 53.13
N LEU A 7 73.11 52.00 52.43
CA LEU A 7 74.24 51.96 51.48
C LEU A 7 74.38 50.60 50.74
N ARG A 8 74.50 50.73 49.40
CA ARG A 8 75.39 49.99 48.48
C ARG A 8 75.05 48.54 48.10
N HIS A 9 74.64 48.34 46.84
CA HIS A 9 75.47 48.09 45.63
C HIS A 9 75.95 46.64 45.60
N VAL A 10 75.59 45.82 44.60
CA VAL A 10 76.22 45.63 43.28
C VAL A 10 75.44 44.42 42.69
N SER A 11 75.01 44.26 41.44
CA SER A 11 75.25 44.87 40.14
C SER A 11 74.22 44.32 39.12
N THR A 12 73.84 45.18 38.15
CA THR A 12 73.36 44.91 36.76
C THR A 12 72.06 44.11 36.56
N SER A 13 70.85 44.67 36.38
CA SER A 13 70.26 45.47 35.25
C SER A 13 69.96 44.68 33.97
N PRO A 14 68.96 45.05 33.13
CA PRO A 14 67.63 45.61 33.41
C PRO A 14 66.47 44.95 32.61
N LEU A 15 65.26 45.24 33.09
CA LEU A 15 63.95 45.37 32.41
C LEU A 15 63.87 45.23 30.88
N LEU A 16 62.82 44.51 30.42
CA LEU A 16 61.64 45.08 29.71
C LEU A 16 60.66 43.91 29.45
N TRP A 17 59.54 43.81 30.16
CA TRP A 17 58.22 44.36 29.76
C TRP A 17 57.83 43.99 28.33
N GLY A 18 56.92 43.02 28.17
CA GLY A 18 56.46 42.65 26.82
C GLY A 18 55.46 41.49 26.64
N TRP A 19 54.84 40.90 27.66
CA TRP A 19 53.99 39.69 27.44
C TRP A 19 52.56 39.75 28.00
N GLY A 20 52.15 40.87 28.61
CA GLY A 20 50.75 41.08 29.03
C GLY A 20 49.71 41.04 27.89
N PRO A 21 49.96 41.66 26.72
CA PRO A 21 48.97 41.68 25.64
C PRO A 21 48.86 40.37 24.85
N VAL A 22 49.88 39.52 24.90
CA VAL A 22 49.96 38.29 24.08
C VAL A 22 49.12 37.15 24.69
N LEU A 23 49.02 37.10 26.01
CA LEU A 23 48.26 36.04 26.71
C LEU A 23 46.73 36.21 26.56
N PHE A 24 46.24 37.45 26.47
CA PHE A 24 44.81 37.73 26.27
C PHE A 24 44.35 37.47 24.82
N ILE A 25 45.22 37.65 23.83
CA ILE A 25 44.92 37.33 22.43
C ILE A 25 44.92 35.80 22.21
N LEU A 26 45.76 35.04 22.92
CA LEU A 26 45.77 33.57 22.87
C LEU A 26 44.54 32.94 23.54
N LEU A 27 44.02 33.49 24.64
CA LEU A 27 42.79 33.00 25.26
C LEU A 27 41.51 33.40 24.50
N GLY A 28 41.49 34.58 23.88
CA GLY A 28 40.39 35.00 23.01
C GLY A 28 40.31 34.21 21.69
N SER A 29 41.45 33.82 21.12
CA SER A 29 41.50 33.03 19.88
C SER A 29 41.11 31.56 20.06
N VAL A 30 41.33 30.99 21.25
CA VAL A 30 40.83 29.63 21.59
C VAL A 30 39.31 29.61 21.76
N LEU A 31 38.70 30.69 22.28
CA LEU A 31 37.24 30.80 22.40
C LEU A 31 36.54 31.01 21.05
N VAL A 32 37.18 31.74 20.11
CA VAL A 32 36.69 31.93 18.73
C VAL A 32 36.86 30.68 17.87
N LEU A 33 37.85 29.83 18.15
CA LEU A 33 38.00 28.52 17.49
C LEU A 33 37.00 27.45 17.98
N LEU A 34 36.39 27.63 19.15
CA LEU A 34 35.38 26.72 19.71
C LEU A 34 33.94 27.10 19.34
N LEU A 35 33.71 28.27 18.74
CA LEU A 35 32.38 28.75 18.33
C LEU A 35 31.75 28.07 17.09
N PRO A 36 32.44 27.31 16.21
CA PRO A 36 31.76 26.56 15.15
C PRO A 36 31.25 25.16 15.56
N LEU A 37 31.51 24.69 16.80
CA LEU A 37 31.18 23.30 17.18
C LEU A 37 29.71 23.05 17.55
N VAL A 38 28.84 24.07 17.53
CA VAL A 38 27.39 23.91 17.76
C VAL A 38 26.65 23.47 16.48
N GLY A 39 27.32 23.44 15.31
CA GLY A 39 26.72 23.04 14.02
C GLY A 39 27.10 21.64 13.52
N VAL A 40 27.86 20.84 14.29
CA VAL A 40 28.43 19.56 13.82
C VAL A 40 27.65 18.34 14.36
N GLU A 41 26.75 18.52 15.33
CA GLU A 41 25.99 17.41 15.93
C GLU A 41 25.08 16.68 14.93
N GLU A 42 24.45 17.37 13.97
CA GLU A 42 23.55 16.72 13.00
C GLU A 42 24.31 15.84 11.97
N LYS A 43 25.47 16.28 11.50
CA LYS A 43 26.32 15.49 10.58
C LYS A 43 27.02 14.33 11.28
N CYS A 44 27.37 14.49 12.56
CA CYS A 44 27.94 13.42 13.38
C CYS A 44 26.86 12.36 13.72
N CYS A 45 25.63 12.79 14.04
CA CYS A 45 24.49 11.88 14.23
C CYS A 45 24.14 11.08 12.96
N ALA A 46 24.23 11.69 11.76
CA ALA A 46 24.01 10.97 10.50
C ALA A 46 25.10 9.91 10.24
N LYS A 47 26.38 10.23 10.52
CA LYS A 47 27.49 9.27 10.45
C LYS A 47 27.39 8.16 11.51
N LEU A 48 26.95 8.49 12.73
CA LEU A 48 26.73 7.52 13.81
C LEU A 48 25.54 6.59 13.51
N LYS A 49 24.48 7.08 12.87
CA LYS A 49 23.38 6.25 12.34
C LYS A 49 23.88 5.29 11.24
N GLY A 50 24.76 5.76 10.35
CA GLY A 50 25.40 4.90 9.34
C GLY A 50 26.27 3.79 9.97
N ILE A 51 26.99 4.11 11.05
CA ILE A 51 27.84 3.16 11.77
C ILE A 51 26.99 2.17 12.61
N SER A 52 25.86 2.59 13.18
CA SER A 52 24.93 1.67 13.88
C SER A 52 24.26 0.69 12.91
N LEU A 53 23.92 1.14 11.69
CA LEU A 53 23.41 0.29 10.61
C LEU A 53 24.43 -0.76 10.16
N LEU A 54 25.69 -0.36 9.97
CA LEU A 54 26.81 -1.28 9.67
C LEU A 54 27.03 -2.30 10.80
N ARG A 55 26.90 -1.88 12.07
CA ARG A 55 27.09 -2.75 13.22
C ARG A 55 25.93 -3.75 13.42
N CYS A 56 24.70 -3.37 13.09
CA CYS A 56 23.54 -4.28 13.09
C CYS A 56 23.64 -5.33 11.94
N GLN A 57 24.31 -5.04 10.82
CA GLN A 57 24.57 -6.02 9.74
C GLN A 57 25.74 -6.98 10.00
N LEU A 58 26.80 -6.54 10.69
CA LEU A 58 28.02 -7.34 10.89
C LEU A 58 27.93 -8.39 12.02
N TRP A 59 26.97 -8.27 12.93
CA TRP A 59 26.83 -9.15 14.11
C TRP A 59 25.51 -9.94 14.19
N GLY A 60 24.66 -9.86 13.16
CA GLY A 60 23.48 -10.72 13.02
C GLY A 60 23.89 -12.15 12.62
N ASN A 61 23.65 -13.11 13.52
CA ASN A 61 24.02 -14.52 13.41
C ASN A 61 23.83 -15.13 12.00
N THR A 62 24.92 -15.73 11.50
CA THR A 62 24.94 -16.68 10.39
C THR A 62 24.26 -18.00 10.81
N HIS A 63 22.97 -18.14 10.54
CA HIS A 63 22.34 -19.44 10.34
C HIS A 63 21.47 -19.37 9.08
N ARG A 64 22.09 -19.77 7.96
CA ARG A 64 21.44 -19.89 6.66
C ARG A 64 20.70 -21.24 6.65
N ALA A 65 19.42 -21.23 7.00
CA ALA A 65 18.51 -22.33 6.70
C ALA A 65 17.93 -22.09 5.30
N VAL A 66 18.06 -23.09 4.43
CA VAL A 66 17.46 -23.11 3.10
C VAL A 66 15.96 -23.32 3.29
N GLY A 67 15.22 -22.22 3.37
CA GLY A 67 13.76 -22.17 3.32
C GLY A 67 13.35 -21.16 2.26
N HIS A 68 12.31 -21.48 1.48
CA HIS A 68 11.74 -20.61 0.47
C HIS A 68 11.35 -19.27 1.10
N SER A 69 12.21 -18.26 0.94
CA SER A 69 11.97 -16.91 1.42
C SER A 69 11.12 -16.19 0.37
N THR A 70 9.87 -15.91 0.72
CA THR A 70 9.10 -14.84 0.10
C THR A 70 9.80 -13.53 0.45
N SER A 71 10.76 -13.10 -0.37
CA SER A 71 11.45 -11.82 -0.19
C SER A 71 10.49 -10.68 -0.54
N LEU A 72 9.54 -10.42 0.36
CA LEU A 72 8.58 -9.32 0.32
C LEU A 72 9.20 -7.98 0.73
N THR A 73 10.48 -7.79 0.43
CA THR A 73 11.18 -6.53 0.69
C THR A 73 11.46 -5.86 -0.65
N VAL A 74 10.75 -4.77 -0.93
CA VAL A 74 11.13 -3.85 -2.02
C VAL A 74 12.59 -3.45 -1.76
N PRO A 75 13.49 -3.53 -2.76
CA PRO A 75 14.89 -3.17 -2.57
C PRO A 75 15.00 -1.76 -1.98
N TYR A 76 15.80 -1.68 -0.92
CA TYR A 76 15.91 -0.62 0.09
C TYR A 76 16.47 0.74 -0.41
N THR A 77 16.38 1.03 -1.71
CA THR A 77 17.01 2.21 -2.35
C THR A 77 16.04 3.37 -2.65
N ALA A 78 14.76 3.28 -2.29
CA ALA A 78 13.76 4.32 -2.58
C ALA A 78 13.28 5.14 -1.37
N LEU A 79 13.85 4.94 -0.17
CA LEU A 79 13.43 5.61 1.07
C LEU A 79 13.79 7.11 1.14
N GLU A 80 14.57 7.64 0.18
CA GLU A 80 14.88 9.07 0.09
C GLU A 80 13.76 9.93 -0.52
N LEU A 81 12.67 9.31 -1.01
CA LEU A 81 11.56 10.03 -1.65
C LEU A 81 10.19 9.79 -0.98
N LEU A 82 10.18 9.31 0.27
CA LEU A 82 8.92 9.28 1.02
C LEU A 82 8.44 10.71 1.33
N PRO A 83 7.15 11.02 1.11
CA PRO A 83 6.58 12.29 1.52
C PRO A 83 6.73 12.47 3.03
N GLN A 84 7.50 13.48 3.43
CA GLN A 84 7.68 13.79 4.84
C GLN A 84 6.35 14.32 5.39
N LYS A 85 5.65 13.52 6.21
CA LYS A 85 4.60 14.04 7.10
C LYS A 85 5.20 15.20 7.91
N PRO A 86 4.44 16.28 8.16
CA PRO A 86 4.96 17.41 8.91
C PRO A 86 5.52 16.91 10.25
N LYS A 87 6.79 17.19 10.51
CA LYS A 87 7.46 16.73 11.74
C LYS A 87 6.64 17.23 12.94
N PRO A 88 6.28 16.35 13.89
CA PRO A 88 5.45 16.74 15.02
C PRO A 88 6.13 17.82 15.84
N THR A 89 5.36 18.82 16.29
CA THR A 89 5.85 19.92 17.13
C THR A 89 6.36 19.38 18.47
N LYS A 90 7.25 20.12 19.15
CA LYS A 90 7.78 19.71 20.46
C LYS A 90 6.67 19.48 21.49
N GLU A 91 5.61 20.29 21.45
CA GLU A 91 4.43 20.15 22.31
C GLU A 91 3.68 18.84 22.05
N SER A 92 3.42 18.53 20.77
CA SER A 92 2.79 17.27 20.36
C SER A 92 3.61 16.04 20.76
N GLN A 93 4.95 16.13 20.68
CA GLN A 93 5.84 15.06 21.15
C GLN A 93 5.78 14.86 22.67
N LEU A 94 5.64 15.93 23.45
CA LEU A 94 5.48 15.85 24.91
C LEU A 94 4.12 15.27 25.29
N GLU A 95 3.06 15.67 24.60
CA GLU A 95 1.72 15.11 24.80
C GLU A 95 1.69 13.61 24.47
N ALA A 96 2.28 13.19 23.35
CA ALA A 96 2.37 11.78 22.99
C ALA A 96 3.10 10.94 24.05
N LYS A 97 4.17 11.47 24.65
CA LYS A 97 4.89 10.81 25.75
C LYS A 97 4.04 10.70 27.02
N ALA A 98 3.30 11.75 27.38
CA ALA A 98 2.41 11.73 28.52
C ALA A 98 1.26 10.72 28.33
N ALA A 99 0.67 10.68 27.13
CA ALA A 99 -0.36 9.71 26.76
C ALA A 99 0.15 8.26 26.84
N LEU A 100 1.38 7.99 26.36
CA LEU A 100 2.00 6.66 26.51
C LEU A 100 2.17 6.26 27.98
N GLN A 101 2.67 7.14 28.83
CA GLN A 101 2.82 6.86 30.27
C GLN A 101 1.47 6.54 30.93
N GLN A 102 0.43 7.30 30.58
CA GLN A 102 -0.92 7.04 31.06
C GLN A 102 -1.46 5.70 30.55
N ALA A 103 -1.20 5.36 29.28
CA ALA A 103 -1.60 4.07 28.71
C ALA A 103 -0.94 2.89 29.42
N LEU A 104 0.36 2.99 29.71
CA LEU A 104 1.09 1.97 30.47
C LEU A 104 0.53 1.76 31.87
N GLU A 105 0.15 2.85 32.55
CA GLU A 105 -0.48 2.78 33.86
C GLU A 105 -1.89 2.16 33.78
N MET A 106 -2.69 2.52 32.78
CA MET A 106 -3.99 1.89 32.54
C MET A 106 -3.86 0.40 32.23
N LYS A 107 -2.81 -0.01 31.48
CA LYS A 107 -2.48 -1.41 31.21
C LYS A 107 -2.15 -2.17 32.49
N LYS A 108 -1.33 -1.60 33.38
CA LYS A 108 -1.03 -2.18 34.70
C LYS A 108 -2.28 -2.37 35.57
N GLN A 109 -3.24 -1.45 35.46
CA GLN A 109 -4.54 -1.53 36.14
C GLN A 109 -5.52 -2.52 35.48
N GLY A 110 -5.12 -3.22 34.42
CA GLY A 110 -5.98 -4.13 33.64
C GLY A 110 -7.02 -3.44 32.76
N LYS A 111 -6.98 -2.10 32.63
CA LYS A 111 -7.93 -1.30 31.84
C LYS A 111 -7.49 -1.23 30.37
N ARG A 112 -7.52 -2.37 29.67
CA ARG A 112 -6.99 -2.54 28.30
C ARG A 112 -7.58 -1.58 27.28
N GLU A 113 -8.91 -1.47 27.20
CA GLU A 113 -9.58 -0.60 26.22
C GLU A 113 -9.16 0.87 26.37
N LYS A 114 -8.95 1.33 27.61
CA LYS A 114 -8.48 2.70 27.87
C LYS A 114 -7.03 2.86 27.45
N ALA A 115 -6.19 1.86 27.72
CA ALA A 115 -4.79 1.85 27.27
C ALA A 115 -4.70 1.91 25.73
N HIS A 116 -5.51 1.11 25.04
CA HIS A 116 -5.61 1.11 23.58
C HIS A 116 -5.98 2.52 23.06
N LYS A 117 -7.07 3.12 23.55
CA LYS A 117 -7.49 4.47 23.12
C LYS A 117 -6.42 5.54 23.37
N LEU A 118 -5.71 5.46 24.49
CA LEU A 118 -4.62 6.39 24.82
C LEU A 118 -3.40 6.21 23.90
N LEU A 119 -3.08 4.98 23.50
CA LEU A 119 -2.00 4.71 22.53
C LEU A 119 -2.36 5.21 21.13
N VAL A 120 -3.60 5.01 20.70
CA VAL A 120 -4.09 5.57 19.43
C VAL A 120 -4.01 7.10 19.46
N HIS A 121 -4.39 7.73 20.58
CA HIS A 121 -4.21 9.18 20.76
C HIS A 121 -2.73 9.59 20.66
N ALA A 122 -1.82 8.85 21.30
CA ALA A 122 -0.39 9.10 21.22
C ALA A 122 0.15 9.02 19.78
N LEU A 123 -0.33 8.05 18.99
CA LEU A 123 0.04 7.89 17.58
C LEU A 123 -0.59 8.94 16.66
N ASN A 124 -1.79 9.43 16.99
CA ASN A 124 -2.38 10.56 16.27
C ASN A 124 -1.56 11.85 16.44
N MET A 125 -0.95 12.03 17.61
CA MET A 125 -0.04 13.15 17.89
C MET A 125 1.33 12.93 17.26
N ASN A 126 1.91 11.74 17.42
CA ASN A 126 3.19 11.38 16.83
C ASN A 126 3.11 10.00 16.15
N PRO A 127 2.84 9.95 14.83
CA PRO A 127 2.71 8.68 14.09
C PRO A 127 3.97 7.83 14.07
N ASP A 128 5.14 8.46 14.25
CA ASP A 128 6.45 7.80 14.20
C ASP A 128 6.95 7.39 15.60
N PHE A 129 6.06 7.36 16.60
CA PHE A 129 6.43 7.05 17.97
C PHE A 129 6.62 5.54 18.20
N VAL A 130 7.87 5.09 18.05
CA VAL A 130 8.30 3.67 18.15
C VAL A 130 7.81 2.95 19.41
N ASP A 131 7.93 3.58 20.59
CA ASP A 131 7.52 2.93 21.84
C ASP A 131 5.99 2.74 21.91
N ALA A 132 5.21 3.71 21.43
CA ALA A 132 3.76 3.60 21.37
C ALA A 132 3.30 2.54 20.36
N LEU A 133 3.95 2.45 19.19
CA LEU A 133 3.70 1.39 18.20
C LEU A 133 3.95 0.00 18.80
N THR A 134 5.08 -0.16 19.50
CA THR A 134 5.47 -1.43 20.10
C THR A 134 4.52 -1.84 21.23
N GLU A 135 4.14 -0.90 22.12
CA GLU A 135 3.17 -1.19 23.19
C GLU A 135 1.77 -1.50 22.65
N LEU A 136 1.32 -0.77 21.63
CA LEU A 136 0.04 -1.05 20.99
C LEU A 136 0.05 -2.44 20.35
N GLY A 137 1.14 -2.81 19.68
CA GLY A 137 1.34 -4.17 19.18
C GLY A 137 1.15 -5.22 20.27
N THR A 138 1.75 -5.02 21.45
CA THR A 138 1.61 -6.02 22.54
C THR A 138 0.17 -6.17 23.04
N ILE A 139 -0.62 -5.09 23.04
CA ILE A 139 -2.03 -5.14 23.43
C ILE A 139 -2.84 -5.90 22.36
N LEU A 140 -2.56 -5.66 21.08
CA LEU A 140 -3.21 -6.37 19.98
C LEU A 140 -2.91 -7.87 19.99
N GLU A 141 -1.69 -8.27 20.35
CA GLU A 141 -1.36 -9.68 20.56
C GLU A 141 -2.16 -10.31 21.71
N GLU A 142 -2.35 -9.59 22.82
CA GLU A 142 -3.23 -10.03 23.91
C GLU A 142 -4.70 -10.15 23.45
N GLU A 143 -5.12 -9.32 22.49
CA GLU A 143 -6.44 -9.35 21.84
C GLU A 143 -6.55 -10.40 20.71
N LYS A 144 -5.48 -11.17 20.45
CA LYS A 144 -5.34 -12.19 19.38
C LYS A 144 -5.29 -11.62 17.95
N ASP A 145 -5.10 -10.32 17.77
CA ASP A 145 -4.86 -9.71 16.46
C ASP A 145 -3.36 -9.65 16.16
N VAL A 146 -2.81 -10.82 15.83
CA VAL A 146 -1.37 -11.00 15.54
C VAL A 146 -0.97 -10.26 14.25
N VAL A 147 -1.88 -10.15 13.29
CA VAL A 147 -1.61 -9.51 11.99
C VAL A 147 -1.42 -8.00 12.15
N GLN A 148 -2.32 -7.33 12.88
CA GLN A 148 -2.15 -5.91 13.15
C GLN A 148 -0.95 -5.65 14.07
N ALA A 149 -0.70 -6.52 15.06
CA ALA A 149 0.48 -6.40 15.91
C ALA A 149 1.80 -6.45 15.11
N ASP A 150 1.94 -7.42 14.21
CA ASP A 150 3.13 -7.54 13.34
C ASP A 150 3.33 -6.34 12.43
N HIS A 151 2.24 -5.77 11.92
CA HIS A 151 2.29 -4.53 11.13
C HIS A 151 2.87 -3.38 11.96
N LEU A 152 2.42 -3.20 13.21
CA LEU A 152 2.95 -2.15 14.09
C LEU A 152 4.43 -2.37 14.43
N TYR A 153 4.87 -3.61 14.64
CA TYR A 153 6.29 -3.91 14.84
C TYR A 153 7.13 -3.64 13.59
N SER A 154 6.61 -3.99 12.41
CA SER A 154 7.26 -3.71 11.13
C SER A 154 7.40 -2.20 10.91
N LYS A 155 6.36 -1.42 11.24
CA LYS A 155 6.39 0.04 11.20
C LYS A 155 7.38 0.63 12.21
N ALA A 156 7.41 0.12 13.44
CA ALA A 156 8.36 0.54 14.47
C ALA A 156 9.83 0.32 14.02
N LEU A 157 10.11 -0.80 13.36
CA LEU A 157 11.45 -1.14 12.85
C LEU A 157 11.82 -0.38 11.57
N ALA A 158 10.84 0.01 10.74
CA ALA A 158 11.09 0.90 9.61
C ALA A 158 11.61 2.27 10.08
N ILE A 159 11.12 2.76 11.24
CA ILE A 159 11.56 4.02 11.85
C ILE A 159 12.87 3.82 12.64
N SER A 160 12.95 2.76 13.44
CA SER A 160 14.11 2.46 14.30
C SER A 160 14.55 1.00 14.16
N PRO A 161 15.46 0.70 13.21
CA PRO A 161 15.84 -0.67 12.87
C PRO A 161 16.44 -1.50 14.01
N CYS A 162 17.13 -0.85 14.96
CA CYS A 162 17.79 -1.53 16.08
C CYS A 162 16.99 -1.44 17.40
N HIS A 163 15.67 -1.18 17.34
CA HIS A 163 14.80 -1.20 18.53
C HIS A 163 14.56 -2.64 19.01
N GLN A 164 15.21 -3.01 20.12
CA GLN A 164 15.29 -4.40 20.60
C GLN A 164 13.92 -5.05 20.86
N ARG A 165 12.96 -4.34 21.45
CA ARG A 165 11.65 -4.92 21.80
C ARG A 165 10.82 -5.25 20.56
N ALA A 166 10.74 -4.33 19.59
CA ALA A 166 10.03 -4.57 18.34
C ALA A 166 10.69 -5.68 17.51
N LEU A 167 12.03 -5.78 17.54
CA LEU A 167 12.76 -6.84 16.86
C LEU A 167 12.38 -8.21 17.43
N VAL A 168 12.47 -8.39 18.75
CA VAL A 168 12.10 -9.65 19.42
C VAL A 168 10.63 -10.00 19.20
N SER A 169 9.73 -9.01 19.28
CA SER A 169 8.31 -9.25 18.99
C SER A 169 8.08 -9.67 17.54
N ARG A 170 8.71 -8.99 16.57
CA ARG A 170 8.57 -9.29 15.15
C ARG A 170 9.12 -10.66 14.78
N ASP A 171 10.28 -11.04 15.32
CA ASP A 171 10.86 -12.37 15.06
C ASP A 171 9.92 -13.50 15.49
N ARG A 172 9.06 -13.24 16.49
CA ARG A 172 8.04 -14.18 16.94
C ARG A 172 6.76 -14.10 16.10
N THR A 173 6.30 -12.92 15.71
CA THR A 173 5.03 -12.74 14.98
C THR A 173 5.15 -13.04 13.49
N LEU A 174 6.30 -12.78 12.87
CA LEU A 174 6.52 -12.96 11.43
C LEU A 174 6.15 -14.35 10.91
N PRO A 175 6.70 -15.47 11.45
CA PRO A 175 6.36 -16.80 10.94
C PRO A 175 4.87 -17.15 11.14
N LEU A 176 4.25 -16.64 12.22
CA LEU A 176 2.82 -16.86 12.48
C LEU A 176 1.96 -16.12 11.46
N VAL A 177 2.33 -14.89 11.12
CA VAL A 177 1.60 -14.09 10.11
C VAL A 177 1.79 -14.68 8.71
N GLU A 178 2.98 -15.16 8.37
CA GLU A 178 3.22 -15.88 7.11
C GLU A 178 2.34 -17.14 7.01
N GLU A 179 2.23 -17.92 8.08
CA GLU A 179 1.35 -19.10 8.11
C GLU A 179 -0.13 -18.72 7.98
N ILE A 180 -0.58 -17.64 8.64
CA ILE A 180 -1.94 -17.13 8.53
C ILE A 180 -2.26 -16.71 7.09
N ASP A 181 -1.35 -15.97 6.45
CA ASP A 181 -1.52 -15.47 5.08
C ASP A 181 -1.52 -16.63 4.08
N GLN A 182 -0.60 -17.58 4.21
CA GLN A 182 -0.56 -18.79 3.36
C GLN A 182 -1.82 -19.64 3.52
N ARG A 183 -2.34 -19.78 4.75
CA ARG A 183 -3.60 -20.49 5.00
C ARG A 183 -4.78 -19.78 4.34
N HIS A 184 -4.81 -18.44 4.34
CA HIS A 184 -5.85 -17.69 3.66
C HIS A 184 -5.81 -17.91 2.14
N PHE A 185 -4.62 -17.93 1.54
CA PHE A 185 -4.46 -18.31 0.13
C PHE A 185 -4.96 -19.73 -0.14
N GLY A 186 -4.63 -20.71 0.70
CA GLY A 186 -5.15 -22.08 0.57
C GLY A 186 -6.69 -22.17 0.62
N ILE A 187 -7.35 -21.32 1.40
CA ILE A 187 -8.82 -21.22 1.44
C ILE A 187 -9.36 -20.67 0.11
N ILE A 188 -8.72 -19.63 -0.43
CA ILE A 188 -9.11 -19.03 -1.71
C ILE A 188 -8.95 -20.05 -2.84
N ASP A 189 -7.84 -20.80 -2.88
CA ASP A 189 -7.59 -21.81 -3.90
C ASP A 189 -8.63 -22.92 -3.88
N ALA A 190 -9.01 -23.39 -2.70
CA ALA A 190 -10.09 -24.37 -2.56
C ALA A 190 -11.42 -23.83 -3.11
N LYS A 191 -11.74 -22.55 -2.90
CA LYS A 191 -12.94 -21.91 -3.47
C LYS A 191 -12.86 -21.75 -4.99
N VAL A 192 -11.68 -21.41 -5.53
CA VAL A 192 -11.45 -21.34 -6.99
C VAL A 192 -11.64 -22.71 -7.62
N GLN A 193 -11.05 -23.76 -7.05
CA GLN A 193 -11.24 -25.14 -7.54
C GLN A 193 -12.71 -25.55 -7.55
N ARG A 194 -13.47 -25.20 -6.49
CA ARG A 194 -14.92 -25.45 -6.44
C ARG A 194 -15.68 -24.70 -7.52
N LEU A 195 -15.32 -23.44 -7.80
CA LEU A 195 -15.95 -22.66 -8.86
C LEU A 195 -15.64 -23.27 -10.24
N MET A 196 -14.41 -23.69 -10.48
CA MET A 196 -13.98 -24.31 -11.74
C MET A 196 -14.62 -25.68 -11.99
N ALA A 197 -15.03 -26.38 -10.93
CA ALA A 197 -15.76 -27.65 -11.04
C ALA A 197 -17.20 -27.46 -11.55
N ILE A 198 -17.75 -26.23 -11.52
CA ILE A 198 -19.09 -25.95 -12.03
C ILE A 198 -19.08 -26.03 -13.56
N PRO A 199 -20.03 -26.76 -14.19
CA PRO A 199 -20.11 -26.85 -15.64
C PRO A 199 -20.24 -25.48 -16.30
N LYS A 200 -19.45 -25.21 -17.33
CA LYS A 200 -19.45 -23.93 -18.08
C LYS A 200 -20.83 -23.59 -18.70
N GLY A 201 -21.68 -24.59 -18.94
CA GLY A 201 -23.04 -24.42 -19.45
C GLY A 201 -24.10 -24.11 -18.39
N ASN A 202 -23.71 -23.99 -17.11
CA ASN A 202 -24.64 -23.68 -16.04
C ASN A 202 -25.26 -22.28 -16.25
N SER A 203 -26.59 -22.22 -16.37
CA SER A 203 -27.36 -21.00 -16.63
C SER A 203 -27.26 -19.98 -15.49
N ALA A 204 -27.24 -20.44 -14.24
CA ALA A 204 -27.05 -19.59 -13.06
C ALA A 204 -25.66 -18.95 -13.05
N LEU A 205 -24.61 -19.73 -13.31
CA LEU A 205 -23.25 -19.21 -13.40
C LEU A 205 -23.12 -18.16 -14.51
N ARG A 206 -23.68 -18.44 -15.70
CA ARG A 206 -23.66 -17.48 -16.80
C ARG A 206 -24.38 -16.18 -16.44
N ARG A 207 -25.56 -16.27 -15.80
CA ARG A 207 -26.33 -15.10 -15.38
C ARG A 207 -25.56 -14.25 -14.36
N ILE A 208 -24.96 -14.85 -13.33
CA ILE A 208 -24.22 -14.08 -12.33
C ILE A 208 -22.93 -13.49 -12.93
N LEU A 209 -22.29 -14.15 -13.89
CA LEU A 209 -21.16 -13.58 -14.64
C LEU A 209 -21.58 -12.36 -15.47
N GLU A 210 -22.76 -12.40 -16.09
CA GLU A 210 -23.34 -11.24 -16.79
C GLU A 210 -23.65 -10.09 -15.80
N GLU A 211 -24.22 -10.37 -14.63
CA GLU A 211 -24.51 -9.34 -13.61
C GLU A 211 -23.24 -8.73 -13.01
N THR A 212 -22.25 -9.57 -12.69
CA THR A 212 -20.97 -9.13 -12.12
C THR A 212 -20.17 -8.24 -13.08
N TYR A 213 -20.35 -8.39 -14.39
CA TYR A 213 -19.77 -7.49 -15.39
C TYR A 213 -20.20 -6.03 -15.17
N TYR A 214 -21.50 -5.77 -15.06
CA TYR A 214 -22.02 -4.41 -14.81
C TYR A 214 -21.66 -3.91 -13.41
N HIS A 215 -21.66 -4.80 -12.41
CA HIS A 215 -21.22 -4.46 -11.05
C HIS A 215 -19.75 -4.01 -11.02
N HIS A 216 -18.87 -4.65 -11.78
CA HIS A 216 -17.47 -4.24 -11.87
C HIS A 216 -17.35 -2.82 -12.44
N ILE A 217 -18.04 -2.53 -13.55
CA ILE A 217 -18.06 -1.18 -14.16
C ILE A 217 -18.56 -0.17 -13.13
N TYR A 218 -19.67 -0.44 -12.46
CA TYR A 218 -20.25 0.44 -11.44
C TYR A 218 -19.26 0.78 -10.32
N HIS A 219 -18.68 -0.25 -9.69
CA HIS A 219 -17.80 -0.02 -8.55
C HIS A 219 -16.47 0.64 -8.96
N THR A 220 -15.89 0.26 -10.11
CA THR A 220 -14.61 0.81 -10.53
C THR A 220 -14.69 2.30 -10.88
N VAL A 221 -15.80 2.80 -11.44
CA VAL A 221 -15.98 4.24 -11.68
C VAL A 221 -16.45 4.98 -10.43
N ALA A 222 -17.28 4.35 -9.60
CA ALA A 222 -17.78 4.97 -8.36
C ALA A 222 -16.65 5.23 -7.33
N ILE A 223 -15.60 4.40 -7.30
CA ILE A 223 -14.40 4.66 -6.47
C ILE A 223 -13.75 5.99 -6.84
N GLU A 224 -13.76 6.37 -8.12
CA GLU A 224 -13.17 7.63 -8.61
C GLU A 224 -14.13 8.83 -8.44
N GLY A 225 -15.37 8.60 -7.98
CA GLY A 225 -16.35 9.66 -7.69
C GLY A 225 -17.51 9.77 -8.67
N ASN A 226 -17.62 8.86 -9.63
CA ASN A 226 -18.75 8.82 -10.57
C ASN A 226 -20.08 8.55 -9.83
N THR A 227 -21.12 9.30 -10.18
CA THR A 227 -22.42 9.31 -9.50
C THR A 227 -23.51 8.47 -10.17
N LEU A 228 -23.18 7.77 -11.26
CA LEU A 228 -24.13 6.89 -11.95
C LEU A 228 -24.49 5.69 -11.07
N THR A 229 -25.76 5.31 -11.11
CA THR A 229 -26.29 4.10 -10.47
C THR A 229 -26.05 2.86 -11.33
N LEU A 230 -26.16 1.68 -10.73
CA LEU A 230 -25.99 0.41 -11.45
C LEU A 230 -27.02 0.25 -12.60
N SER A 231 -28.27 0.68 -12.39
CA SER A 231 -29.32 0.62 -13.43
C SER A 231 -29.06 1.59 -14.57
N GLU A 232 -28.56 2.79 -14.28
CA GLU A 232 -28.15 3.76 -15.30
C GLU A 232 -26.97 3.23 -16.12
N ILE A 233 -25.96 2.64 -15.49
CA ILE A 233 -24.83 2.00 -16.19
C ILE A 233 -25.31 0.86 -17.08
N ARG A 234 -26.18 -0.02 -16.56
CA ARG A 234 -26.77 -1.10 -17.37
C ARG A 234 -27.49 -0.54 -18.60
N HIS A 235 -28.33 0.48 -18.41
CA HIS A 235 -29.04 1.14 -19.51
C HIS A 235 -28.08 1.70 -20.57
N ILE A 236 -27.03 2.40 -20.16
CA ILE A 236 -26.03 2.98 -21.07
C ILE A 236 -25.31 1.89 -21.88
N ILE A 237 -24.88 0.81 -21.23
CA ILE A 237 -24.10 -0.25 -21.90
C ILE A 237 -24.96 -1.11 -22.82
N GLU A 238 -26.21 -1.41 -22.44
CA GLU A 238 -27.13 -2.23 -23.24
C GLU A 238 -27.74 -1.45 -24.41
N THR A 239 -28.25 -0.24 -24.17
CA THR A 239 -29.01 0.51 -25.17
C THR A 239 -28.15 1.47 -25.97
N ARG A 240 -27.00 1.89 -25.44
CA ARG A 240 -26.16 2.99 -25.97
C ARG A 240 -26.86 4.36 -26.02
N TYR A 241 -27.99 4.52 -25.32
CA TYR A 241 -28.65 5.81 -25.13
C TYR A 241 -28.14 6.51 -23.87
N ALA A 242 -28.08 7.84 -23.94
CA ALA A 242 -27.63 8.67 -22.83
C ALA A 242 -28.72 8.78 -21.74
N VAL A 243 -28.29 8.84 -20.48
CA VAL A 243 -29.18 9.09 -19.34
C VAL A 243 -29.39 10.60 -19.17
N PRO A 244 -30.64 11.10 -19.19
CA PRO A 244 -30.92 12.52 -18.99
C PRO A 244 -30.50 13.02 -17.60
N GLY A 245 -29.97 14.24 -17.53
CA GLY A 245 -29.61 14.89 -16.26
C GLY A 245 -28.32 14.39 -15.61
N LYS A 246 -27.55 13.53 -16.28
CA LYS A 246 -26.23 13.04 -15.85
C LYS A 246 -25.11 13.58 -16.74
N SER A 247 -23.91 13.71 -16.18
CA SER A 247 -22.76 14.22 -16.94
C SER A 247 -22.41 13.28 -18.09
N LEU A 248 -22.19 13.82 -19.29
CA LEU A 248 -21.69 13.03 -20.42
C LEU A 248 -20.30 12.45 -20.12
N HIS A 249 -19.48 13.17 -19.33
CA HIS A 249 -18.18 12.69 -18.91
C HIS A 249 -18.30 11.39 -18.09
N GLU A 250 -19.17 11.37 -17.08
CA GLU A 250 -19.43 10.17 -16.26
C GLU A 250 -19.94 8.98 -17.09
N GLN A 251 -20.80 9.26 -18.08
CA GLN A 251 -21.32 8.23 -18.99
C GLN A 251 -20.20 7.68 -19.89
N ASN A 252 -19.33 8.55 -20.40
CA ASN A 252 -18.17 8.18 -21.21
C ASN A 252 -17.14 7.36 -20.43
N GLU A 253 -16.97 7.60 -19.11
CA GLU A 253 -16.13 6.74 -18.26
C GLU A 253 -16.66 5.31 -18.23
N ALA A 254 -17.96 5.12 -18.02
CA ALA A 254 -18.57 3.78 -17.99
C ALA A 254 -18.41 3.06 -19.34
N ILE A 255 -18.58 3.78 -20.45
CA ILE A 255 -18.38 3.26 -21.81
C ILE A 255 -16.90 2.88 -22.04
N GLY A 256 -15.96 3.69 -21.53
CA GLY A 256 -14.53 3.42 -21.64
C GLY A 256 -14.11 2.15 -20.91
N ILE A 257 -14.64 1.92 -19.70
CA ILE A 257 -14.40 0.66 -18.97
C ILE A 257 -14.98 -0.54 -19.72
N ASP A 258 -16.22 -0.45 -20.24
CA ASP A 258 -16.83 -1.52 -21.05
C ASP A 258 -15.96 -1.86 -22.28
N ALA A 259 -15.46 -0.85 -22.99
CA ALA A 259 -14.57 -1.04 -24.13
C ALA A 259 -13.23 -1.70 -23.73
N ALA A 260 -12.64 -1.29 -22.61
CA ALA A 260 -11.40 -1.84 -22.09
C ALA A 260 -11.56 -3.32 -21.65
N MET A 261 -12.64 -3.65 -20.94
CA MET A 261 -12.93 -5.02 -20.53
C MET A 261 -13.16 -5.94 -21.73
N LYS A 262 -13.90 -5.49 -22.76
CA LYS A 262 -14.08 -6.25 -24.01
C LYS A 262 -12.75 -6.51 -24.72
N TYR A 263 -11.86 -5.53 -24.74
CA TYR A 263 -10.52 -5.69 -25.32
C TYR A 263 -9.68 -6.72 -24.56
N ILE A 264 -9.67 -6.66 -23.22
CA ILE A 264 -8.98 -7.63 -22.37
C ILE A 264 -9.52 -9.04 -22.65
N ASN A 265 -10.84 -9.22 -22.58
CA ASN A 265 -11.48 -10.53 -22.72
C ASN A 265 -11.28 -11.14 -24.11
N THR A 266 -11.31 -10.33 -25.16
CA THR A 266 -11.22 -10.83 -26.55
C THR A 266 -9.76 -11.01 -26.99
N THR A 267 -8.90 -10.04 -26.67
CA THR A 267 -7.55 -9.93 -27.23
C THR A 267 -6.48 -10.45 -26.29
N LEU A 268 -6.50 -10.04 -25.02
CA LEU A 268 -5.39 -10.29 -24.11
C LEU A 268 -5.47 -11.66 -23.42
N LEU A 269 -6.68 -12.12 -23.07
CA LEU A 269 -6.86 -13.44 -22.45
C LEU A 269 -6.59 -14.60 -23.41
N SER A 270 -6.92 -14.42 -24.70
CA SER A 270 -6.69 -15.44 -25.74
C SER A 270 -5.25 -15.45 -26.23
N ARG A 271 -4.46 -14.42 -25.92
CA ARG A 271 -3.09 -14.26 -26.41
C ARG A 271 -2.12 -15.03 -25.51
N LEU A 272 -1.40 -15.98 -26.10
CA LEU A 272 -0.23 -16.59 -25.48
C LEU A 272 0.94 -15.59 -25.57
N GLY A 273 1.58 -15.30 -24.44
CA GLY A 273 2.83 -14.52 -24.39
C GLY A 273 2.84 -13.43 -23.33
N ALA A 274 3.94 -12.65 -23.35
CA ALA A 274 4.24 -11.64 -22.35
C ALA A 274 3.27 -10.45 -22.36
N ILE A 275 3.02 -9.85 -21.20
CA ILE A 275 2.36 -8.56 -21.07
C ILE A 275 3.36 -7.47 -21.44
N THR A 276 3.03 -6.61 -22.39
CA THR A 276 3.89 -5.53 -22.89
C THR A 276 3.41 -4.17 -22.42
N VAL A 277 4.28 -3.16 -22.50
CA VAL A 277 3.90 -1.76 -22.21
C VAL A 277 2.75 -1.33 -23.11
N ASN A 278 2.77 -1.74 -24.39
CA ASN A 278 1.72 -1.40 -25.33
C ASN A 278 0.36 -1.97 -24.93
N ASP A 279 0.29 -3.17 -24.33
CA ASP A 279 -0.98 -3.72 -23.84
C ASP A 279 -1.58 -2.81 -22.75
N ILE A 280 -0.75 -2.29 -21.83
CA ILE A 280 -1.19 -1.35 -20.79
C ILE A 280 -1.64 -0.02 -21.41
N LEU A 281 -0.93 0.48 -22.42
CA LEU A 281 -1.33 1.68 -23.16
C LEU A 281 -2.66 1.48 -23.91
N GLU A 282 -2.90 0.31 -24.49
CA GLU A 282 -4.15 -0.03 -25.19
C GLU A 282 -5.34 -0.18 -24.24
N ILE A 283 -5.12 -0.72 -23.04
CA ILE A 283 -6.12 -0.71 -21.97
C ILE A 283 -6.44 0.75 -21.62
N HIS A 284 -5.41 1.54 -21.28
CA HIS A 284 -5.58 2.94 -20.89
C HIS A 284 -6.26 3.79 -21.98
N ARG A 285 -5.91 3.59 -23.25
CA ARG A 285 -6.54 4.25 -24.41
C ARG A 285 -8.04 4.01 -24.46
N ARG A 286 -8.52 2.82 -24.09
CA ARG A 286 -9.96 2.53 -24.04
C ARG A 286 -10.62 3.09 -22.80
N VAL A 287 -9.94 3.03 -21.65
CA VAL A 287 -10.40 3.60 -20.38
C VAL A 287 -10.67 5.11 -20.52
N LEU A 288 -9.73 5.86 -21.10
CA LEU A 288 -9.83 7.32 -21.25
C LEU A 288 -10.36 7.79 -22.62
N GLY A 289 -10.41 6.92 -23.64
CA GLY A 289 -10.61 7.36 -25.03
C GLY A 289 -11.93 8.10 -25.30
N PHE A 290 -12.96 7.89 -24.48
CA PHE A 290 -14.25 8.60 -24.60
C PHE A 290 -14.31 9.87 -23.73
N THR A 291 -13.45 10.00 -22.72
CA THR A 291 -13.41 11.16 -21.82
C THR A 291 -12.34 12.16 -22.23
N ASP A 292 -11.13 11.66 -22.49
CA ASP A 292 -9.97 12.42 -22.96
C ASP A 292 -9.21 11.61 -24.04
N PRO A 293 -9.61 11.75 -25.32
CA PRO A 293 -8.95 11.05 -26.42
C PRO A 293 -7.52 11.54 -26.71
N VAL A 294 -7.13 12.72 -26.18
CA VAL A 294 -5.79 13.28 -26.39
C VAL A 294 -4.79 12.58 -25.49
N GLU A 295 -5.16 12.35 -24.23
CA GLU A 295 -4.32 11.72 -23.20
C GLU A 295 -4.48 10.18 -23.15
N GLY A 296 -5.55 9.65 -23.73
CA GLY A 296 -5.82 8.21 -23.81
C GLY A 296 -4.66 7.41 -24.43
N GLY A 297 -4.03 6.57 -23.61
CA GLY A 297 -2.90 5.72 -24.00
C GLY A 297 -1.57 6.47 -24.19
N ARG A 298 -1.41 7.64 -23.56
CA ARG A 298 -0.15 8.40 -23.52
C ARG A 298 0.36 8.57 -22.10
N PHE A 299 1.67 8.54 -21.91
CA PHE A 299 2.27 8.87 -20.62
C PHE A 299 2.14 10.35 -20.30
N ARG A 300 2.02 10.68 -19.02
CA ARG A 300 1.96 12.07 -18.57
C ARG A 300 3.27 12.81 -18.88
N ALA A 301 3.13 14.06 -19.29
CA ALA A 301 4.26 14.96 -19.53
C ALA A 301 4.61 15.85 -18.32
N SER A 302 3.75 15.88 -17.29
CA SER A 302 3.89 16.74 -16.12
C SER A 302 3.93 15.94 -14.82
N GLN A 303 4.55 16.53 -13.79
CA GLN A 303 4.57 15.95 -12.45
C GLN A 303 3.21 16.15 -11.76
N VAL A 304 2.76 15.13 -11.04
CA VAL A 304 1.47 15.14 -10.31
C VAL A 304 1.68 14.76 -8.85
N PHE A 305 0.67 15.02 -8.01
CA PHE A 305 0.68 14.70 -6.58
C PHE A 305 -0.58 13.90 -6.25
N VAL A 306 -0.41 12.73 -5.65
CA VAL A 306 -1.50 11.76 -5.43
C VAL A 306 -1.68 11.52 -3.94
N GLY A 307 -2.53 12.31 -3.31
CA GLY A 307 -2.63 12.33 -1.84
C GLY A 307 -1.29 12.76 -1.24
N HIS A 308 -0.65 11.87 -0.49
CA HIS A 308 0.70 12.09 0.02
C HIS A 308 1.79 11.59 -0.95
N HIS A 309 1.48 10.72 -1.90
CA HIS A 309 2.48 10.11 -2.79
C HIS A 309 2.95 11.08 -3.89
N ILE A 310 4.27 11.08 -4.11
CA ILE A 310 4.92 11.77 -5.24
C ILE A 310 5.44 10.69 -6.19
N PRO A 311 4.76 10.45 -7.33
CA PRO A 311 5.21 9.46 -8.29
C PRO A 311 6.53 9.87 -8.99
N PRO A 312 7.19 8.94 -9.69
CA PRO A 312 8.42 9.22 -10.45
C PRO A 312 8.32 10.46 -11.34
N HIS A 313 9.44 11.08 -11.70
CA HIS A 313 9.39 12.22 -12.63
C HIS A 313 8.90 11.75 -14.02
N PRO A 314 8.16 12.56 -14.81
CA PRO A 314 7.69 12.19 -16.16
C PRO A 314 8.77 11.56 -17.05
N ASN A 315 10.00 12.08 -17.01
CA ASN A 315 11.14 11.55 -17.77
C ASN A 315 11.57 10.13 -17.38
N ASP A 316 11.20 9.66 -16.17
CA ASP A 316 11.50 8.32 -15.66
C ASP A 316 10.34 7.34 -15.85
N VAL A 317 9.15 7.82 -16.23
CA VAL A 317 7.94 6.99 -16.33
C VAL A 317 8.12 5.85 -17.31
N GLU A 318 8.66 6.12 -18.50
CA GLU A 318 8.85 5.08 -19.51
C GLU A 318 9.80 3.98 -19.03
N ARG A 319 10.92 4.34 -18.41
CA ARG A 319 11.86 3.38 -17.81
C ARG A 319 11.18 2.52 -16.75
N HIS A 320 10.43 3.14 -15.84
CA HIS A 320 9.72 2.39 -14.80
C HIS A 320 8.59 1.51 -15.35
N MET A 321 7.95 1.89 -16.45
CA MET A 321 6.98 1.04 -17.13
C MET A 321 7.64 -0.17 -17.80
N GLN A 322 8.85 -0.01 -18.35
CA GLN A 322 9.64 -1.13 -18.85
C GLN A 322 10.06 -2.08 -17.72
N GLU A 323 10.53 -1.55 -16.59
CA GLU A 323 10.85 -2.34 -15.39
C GLU A 323 9.62 -3.09 -14.85
N LEU A 324 8.45 -2.45 -14.86
CA LEU A 324 7.18 -3.06 -14.46
C LEU A 324 6.86 -4.26 -15.35
N VAL A 325 6.87 -4.12 -16.67
CA VAL A 325 6.55 -5.25 -17.55
C VAL A 325 7.64 -6.31 -17.54
N GLN A 326 8.90 -5.95 -17.34
CA GLN A 326 9.97 -6.92 -17.14
C GLN A 326 9.69 -7.77 -15.89
N TRP A 327 9.27 -7.14 -14.79
CA TRP A 327 8.88 -7.86 -13.58
C TRP A 327 7.60 -8.68 -13.77
N LEU A 328 6.57 -8.16 -14.46
CA LEU A 328 5.34 -8.92 -14.74
C LEU A 328 5.59 -10.23 -15.50
N ASN A 329 6.68 -10.30 -16.27
CA ASN A 329 7.05 -11.48 -17.06
C ASN A 329 8.27 -12.23 -16.49
N SER A 330 8.71 -11.91 -15.27
CA SER A 330 9.86 -12.58 -14.65
C SER A 330 9.45 -13.89 -14.00
N ASP A 331 10.39 -14.83 -13.93
CA ASP A 331 10.17 -16.09 -13.20
C ASP A 331 9.80 -15.82 -11.73
N GLU A 332 10.42 -14.82 -11.09
CA GLU A 332 10.12 -14.42 -9.72
C GLU A 332 8.63 -14.11 -9.54
N ALA A 333 8.05 -13.30 -10.42
CA ALA A 333 6.64 -12.93 -10.34
C ALA A 333 5.70 -14.11 -10.62
N LEU A 334 6.08 -15.00 -11.55
CA LEU A 334 5.31 -16.19 -11.88
C LEU A 334 5.30 -17.26 -10.77
N HIS A 335 6.27 -17.24 -9.85
CA HIS A 335 6.30 -18.12 -8.68
C HIS A 335 5.49 -17.59 -7.50
N LEU A 336 5.04 -16.33 -7.53
CA LEU A 336 4.15 -15.79 -6.51
C LEU A 336 2.76 -16.41 -6.61
N HIS A 337 2.04 -16.43 -5.49
CA HIS A 337 0.63 -16.80 -5.50
C HIS A 337 -0.16 -15.83 -6.41
N PRO A 338 -1.11 -16.29 -7.26
CA PRO A 338 -1.77 -15.42 -8.25
C PRO A 338 -2.43 -14.16 -7.67
N VAL A 339 -3.01 -14.27 -6.47
CA VAL A 339 -3.62 -13.13 -5.75
C VAL A 339 -2.57 -12.11 -5.32
N GLU A 340 -1.42 -12.58 -4.83
CA GLU A 340 -0.29 -11.74 -4.45
C GLU A 340 0.32 -11.05 -5.67
N PHE A 341 0.54 -11.82 -6.74
CA PHE A 341 1.04 -11.30 -8.00
C PHE A 341 0.13 -10.19 -8.56
N ALA A 342 -1.18 -10.43 -8.59
CA ALA A 342 -2.16 -9.43 -9.06
C ALA A 342 -2.19 -8.18 -8.18
N ALA A 343 -2.11 -8.33 -6.85
CA ALA A 343 -2.07 -7.21 -5.92
C ALA A 343 -0.78 -6.38 -6.10
N LEU A 344 0.37 -7.01 -6.28
CA LEU A 344 1.63 -6.30 -6.52
C LEU A 344 1.67 -5.64 -7.90
N ALA A 345 1.13 -6.28 -8.94
CA ALA A 345 0.97 -5.68 -10.27
C ALA A 345 0.13 -4.41 -10.21
N HIS A 346 -1.01 -4.48 -9.51
CA HIS A 346 -1.85 -3.32 -9.23
C HIS A 346 -1.09 -2.21 -8.51
N TYR A 347 -0.47 -2.54 -7.37
CA TYR A 347 0.24 -1.55 -6.55
C TYR A 347 1.37 -0.86 -7.33
N LYS A 348 2.20 -1.63 -8.03
CA LYS A 348 3.33 -1.09 -8.79
C LYS A 348 2.87 -0.12 -9.89
N LEU A 349 1.77 -0.42 -10.62
CA LEU A 349 1.25 0.50 -11.62
C LEU A 349 0.70 1.79 -10.99
N VAL A 350 -0.04 1.69 -9.89
CA VAL A 350 -0.53 2.87 -9.14
C VAL A 350 0.63 3.72 -8.62
N TYR A 351 1.71 3.09 -8.14
CA TYR A 351 2.90 3.75 -7.62
C TYR A 351 3.66 4.52 -8.70
N VAL A 352 3.87 3.91 -9.88
CA VAL A 352 4.50 4.59 -11.03
C VAL A 352 3.62 5.76 -11.52
N HIS A 353 2.30 5.58 -11.46
CA HIS A 353 1.31 6.59 -11.85
C HIS A 353 1.59 7.17 -13.26
N PRO A 354 1.64 6.33 -14.31
CA PRO A 354 2.18 6.73 -15.61
C PRO A 354 1.29 7.69 -16.42
N PHE A 355 0.01 7.81 -16.08
CA PHE A 355 -0.99 8.58 -16.84
C PHE A 355 -1.43 9.84 -16.09
N ILE A 356 -2.02 10.81 -16.80
CA ILE A 356 -2.55 12.04 -16.16
C ILE A 356 -3.82 11.75 -15.34
N ASP A 357 -4.64 10.80 -15.79
CA ASP A 357 -5.83 10.26 -15.14
C ASP A 357 -6.00 8.79 -15.58
N GLY A 358 -6.90 8.03 -14.96
CA GLY A 358 -7.20 6.64 -15.34
C GLY A 358 -6.26 5.61 -14.71
N ASN A 359 -5.30 6.01 -13.88
CA ASN A 359 -4.33 5.12 -13.24
C ASN A 359 -5.01 4.06 -12.36
N GLY A 360 -5.94 4.46 -11.49
CA GLY A 360 -6.68 3.52 -10.62
C GLY A 360 -7.51 2.52 -11.42
N ARG A 361 -8.28 3.01 -12.40
CA ARG A 361 -9.10 2.17 -13.31
C ARG A 361 -8.25 1.18 -14.09
N THR A 362 -7.14 1.63 -14.68
CA THR A 362 -6.22 0.78 -15.45
C THR A 362 -5.54 -0.26 -14.56
N SER A 363 -5.17 0.10 -13.32
CA SER A 363 -4.54 -0.82 -12.36
C SER A 363 -5.48 -1.92 -11.90
N ARG A 364 -6.76 -1.61 -11.67
CA ARG A 364 -7.79 -2.62 -11.37
C ARG A 364 -8.06 -3.55 -12.54
N LEU A 365 -7.99 -3.03 -13.77
CA LEU A 365 -8.10 -3.86 -14.98
C LEU A 365 -6.86 -4.74 -15.20
N LEU A 366 -5.65 -4.24 -14.96
CA LEU A 366 -4.41 -5.03 -15.02
C LEU A 366 -4.41 -6.15 -13.97
N MET A 367 -4.85 -5.85 -12.74
CA MET A 367 -5.05 -6.84 -11.69
C MET A 367 -5.97 -7.98 -12.14
N ASN A 368 -7.11 -7.63 -12.74
CA ASN A 368 -8.07 -8.63 -13.24
C ASN A 368 -7.52 -9.39 -14.45
N LEU A 369 -6.73 -8.77 -15.33
CA LEU A 369 -6.03 -9.49 -16.41
C LEU A 369 -5.11 -10.58 -15.83
N VAL A 370 -4.29 -10.24 -14.84
CA VAL A 370 -3.37 -11.19 -14.18
C VAL A 370 -4.15 -12.33 -13.52
N LEU A 371 -5.20 -12.02 -12.76
CA LEU A 371 -6.05 -13.03 -12.13
C LEU A 371 -6.69 -13.97 -13.16
N MET A 372 -7.27 -13.40 -14.23
CA MET A 372 -7.96 -14.19 -15.26
C MET A 372 -7.00 -15.06 -16.07
N GLN A 373 -5.76 -14.61 -16.33
CA GLN A 373 -4.72 -15.46 -16.93
C GLN A 373 -4.34 -16.65 -16.03
N ALA A 374 -4.44 -16.49 -14.71
CA ALA A 374 -4.26 -17.56 -13.74
C ALA A 374 -5.54 -18.38 -13.46
N ASN A 375 -6.61 -18.20 -14.25
CA ASN A 375 -7.93 -18.84 -14.08
C ASN A 375 -8.67 -18.43 -12.79
N TYR A 376 -8.44 -17.24 -12.25
CA TYR A 376 -9.27 -16.66 -11.20
C TYR A 376 -10.38 -15.81 -11.84
N PRO A 377 -11.58 -15.71 -11.23
CA PRO A 377 -12.60 -14.80 -11.71
C PRO A 377 -12.14 -13.34 -11.56
N PRO A 378 -12.61 -12.41 -12.41
CA PRO A 378 -12.36 -10.99 -12.21
C PRO A 378 -12.98 -10.54 -10.88
N ILE A 379 -12.20 -9.83 -10.08
CA ILE A 379 -12.64 -9.35 -8.77
C ILE A 379 -13.13 -7.92 -8.85
N THR A 380 -13.92 -7.51 -7.85
CA THR A 380 -14.44 -6.15 -7.75
C THR A 380 -14.17 -5.58 -6.36
N ILE A 381 -13.32 -4.56 -6.32
CA ILE A 381 -13.18 -3.70 -5.15
C ILE A 381 -14.43 -2.83 -5.09
N ARG A 382 -15.24 -2.97 -4.04
CA ARG A 382 -16.51 -2.25 -3.95
C ARG A 382 -16.31 -0.80 -3.52
N LYS A 383 -17.23 0.09 -3.90
CA LYS A 383 -17.13 1.53 -3.59
C LYS A 383 -17.16 1.80 -2.09
N GLU A 384 -17.85 0.94 -1.32
CA GLU A 384 -17.95 1.03 0.14
C GLU A 384 -16.58 0.77 0.80
N GLN A 385 -15.68 0.06 0.10
CA GLN A 385 -14.32 -0.25 0.53
C GLN A 385 -13.32 0.84 0.13
N ARG A 386 -13.75 1.99 -0.41
CA ARG A 386 -12.87 3.08 -0.87
C ARG A 386 -11.87 3.51 0.20
N ALA A 387 -12.33 3.67 1.45
CA ALA A 387 -11.47 4.08 2.56
C ALA A 387 -10.42 2.99 2.91
N GLU A 388 -10.84 1.73 3.00
CA GLU A 388 -9.96 0.58 3.26
C GLU A 388 -8.91 0.41 2.14
N TYR A 389 -9.33 0.59 0.88
CA TYR A 389 -8.47 0.52 -0.30
C TYR A 389 -7.36 1.57 -0.29
N TYR A 390 -7.69 2.85 -0.06
CA TYR A 390 -6.66 3.91 0.00
C TYR A 390 -5.78 3.78 1.24
N ALA A 391 -6.33 3.40 2.41
CA ALA A 391 -5.52 3.16 3.60
C ALA A 391 -4.48 2.04 3.39
N ALA A 392 -4.85 0.97 2.69
CA ALA A 392 -3.92 -0.11 2.36
C ALA A 392 -2.85 0.33 1.34
N LEU A 393 -3.19 1.19 0.37
CA LEU A 393 -2.20 1.78 -0.55
C LEU A 393 -1.24 2.74 0.17
N ASP A 394 -1.74 3.56 1.08
CA ASP A 394 -0.91 4.45 1.89
C ASP A 394 0.07 3.65 2.75
N THR A 395 -0.40 2.54 3.34
CA THR A 395 0.44 1.62 4.11
C THR A 395 1.52 0.96 3.24
N ALA A 396 1.17 0.61 2.00
CA ALA A 396 2.13 0.09 1.03
C ALA A 396 3.20 1.14 0.66
N ASN A 397 2.82 2.41 0.51
CA ASN A 397 3.75 3.51 0.30
C ASN A 397 4.67 3.76 1.51
N GLU A 398 4.20 3.49 2.73
CA GLU A 398 5.02 3.52 3.95
C GLU A 398 6.01 2.34 4.06
N GLY A 399 5.89 1.34 3.18
CA GLY A 399 6.85 0.24 3.02
C GLY A 399 6.33 -1.17 3.33
N ASP A 400 5.07 -1.31 3.76
CA ASP A 400 4.45 -2.63 4.01
C ASP A 400 3.30 -2.89 3.04
N VAL A 401 3.56 -3.71 2.03
CA VAL A 401 2.57 -4.06 0.99
C VAL A 401 1.60 -5.16 1.42
N ARG A 402 1.86 -5.87 2.52
CA ARG A 402 1.08 -7.05 2.95
C ARG A 402 -0.38 -6.71 3.26
N PRO A 403 -0.73 -5.59 3.92
CA PRO A 403 -2.12 -5.17 4.12
C PRO A 403 -2.88 -5.01 2.79
N PHE A 404 -2.22 -4.49 1.74
CA PHE A 404 -2.83 -4.38 0.41
C PHE A 404 -3.05 -5.76 -0.23
N ILE A 405 -2.09 -6.68 -0.12
CA ILE A 405 -2.26 -8.06 -0.59
C ILE A 405 -3.44 -8.75 0.11
N ARG A 406 -3.53 -8.65 1.45
CA ARG A 406 -4.66 -9.19 2.22
C ARG A 406 -5.99 -8.57 1.85
N PHE A 407 -6.00 -7.26 1.57
CA PHE A 407 -7.19 -6.57 1.10
C PHE A 407 -7.69 -7.13 -0.25
N ILE A 408 -6.78 -7.35 -1.20
CA ILE A 408 -7.11 -7.99 -2.48
C ILE A 408 -7.53 -9.45 -2.30
N ALA A 409 -6.89 -10.20 -1.40
CA ALA A 409 -7.29 -11.56 -1.05
C ALA A 409 -8.71 -11.62 -0.48
N LYS A 410 -9.05 -10.71 0.44
CA LYS A 410 -10.42 -10.54 0.97
C LYS A 410 -11.42 -10.19 -0.13
N CYS A 411 -11.09 -9.30 -1.06
CA CYS A 411 -11.96 -8.98 -2.19
C CYS A 411 -12.16 -10.20 -3.11
N THR A 412 -11.11 -10.97 -3.35
CA THR A 412 -11.14 -12.22 -4.13
C THR A 412 -12.06 -13.25 -3.48
N GLU A 413 -11.91 -13.45 -2.18
CA GLU A 413 -12.75 -14.35 -1.40
C GLU A 413 -14.23 -13.97 -1.47
N ILE A 414 -14.56 -12.68 -1.30
CA ILE A 414 -15.95 -12.21 -1.37
C ILE A 414 -16.54 -12.41 -2.77
N THR A 415 -15.76 -12.18 -3.83
CA THR A 415 -16.19 -12.47 -5.21
C THR A 415 -16.47 -13.96 -5.39
N LEU A 416 -15.59 -14.84 -4.91
CA LEU A 416 -15.78 -16.29 -4.98
C LEU A 416 -17.02 -16.74 -4.21
N ASP A 417 -17.22 -16.25 -3.00
CA ASP A 417 -18.40 -16.56 -2.20
C ASP A 417 -19.69 -16.12 -2.91
N THR A 418 -19.70 -14.92 -3.49
CA THR A 418 -20.86 -14.42 -4.25
C THR A 418 -21.19 -15.34 -5.42
N LEU A 419 -20.19 -15.77 -6.20
CA LEU A 419 -20.37 -16.65 -7.35
C LEU A 419 -20.84 -18.05 -6.93
N LEU A 420 -20.25 -18.62 -5.87
CA LEU A 420 -20.61 -19.94 -5.37
C LEU A 420 -22.03 -19.96 -4.80
N ILE A 421 -22.37 -18.99 -3.94
CA ILE A 421 -23.71 -18.88 -3.35
C ILE A 421 -24.78 -18.70 -4.43
N ALA A 422 -24.58 -17.73 -5.34
CA ALA A 422 -25.53 -17.47 -6.41
C ALA A 422 -25.77 -18.70 -7.28
N THR A 423 -24.71 -19.46 -7.59
CA THR A 423 -24.84 -20.68 -8.40
C THR A 423 -25.56 -21.80 -7.65
N THR A 424 -25.39 -21.91 -6.33
CA THR A 424 -26.12 -22.90 -5.52
C THR A 424 -27.60 -22.55 -5.34
N GLU A 425 -27.94 -21.28 -5.15
CA GLU A 425 -29.33 -20.84 -4.93
C GLU A 425 -30.16 -20.90 -6.22
N HIS A 426 -29.59 -20.45 -7.34
CA HIS A 426 -30.32 -20.37 -8.61
C HIS A 426 -30.43 -21.71 -9.33
N ALA A 427 -29.59 -22.70 -9.01
CA ALA A 427 -29.80 -24.08 -9.46
C ALA A 427 -31.13 -24.67 -8.96
N VAL A 428 -31.68 -24.15 -7.86
CA VAL A 428 -32.97 -24.60 -7.30
C VAL A 428 -34.16 -23.83 -7.93
N GLY A 429 -33.93 -22.63 -8.46
CA GLY A 429 -34.98 -21.71 -8.93
C GLY A 429 -35.17 -21.63 -10.44
N LEU A 430 -34.25 -22.16 -11.24
CA LEU A 430 -34.35 -22.16 -12.70
C LEU A 430 -34.75 -23.56 -13.19
N PRO A 431 -35.75 -23.69 -14.09
CA PRO A 431 -36.02 -24.97 -14.73
C PRO A 431 -34.79 -25.36 -15.56
N ASP A 432 -34.21 -26.52 -15.25
CA ASP A 432 -33.13 -27.09 -16.06
C ASP A 432 -33.61 -27.21 -17.51
N ALA A 433 -32.82 -26.67 -18.45
CA ALA A 433 -33.10 -26.75 -19.88
C ALA A 433 -33.00 -28.20 -20.43
N SER A 434 -32.88 -29.19 -19.57
CA SER A 434 -32.84 -30.61 -19.88
C SER A 434 -33.83 -31.38 -19.01
N ASN A 435 -35.12 -31.40 -19.39
CA ASN A 435 -35.82 -32.66 -19.65
C ASN A 435 -37.27 -32.49 -20.16
N GLN A 436 -37.48 -33.16 -21.30
CA GLN A 436 -38.72 -33.80 -21.77
C GLN A 436 -39.90 -32.92 -22.21
N ALA A 437 -40.05 -32.86 -23.53
CA ALA A 437 -41.34 -32.68 -24.18
C ALA A 437 -42.39 -33.62 -23.54
N CYS A 438 -43.31 -33.04 -22.78
CA CYS A 438 -44.46 -33.74 -22.25
C CYS A 438 -45.47 -33.95 -23.41
N PRO A 439 -45.84 -35.18 -23.82
CA PRO A 439 -46.61 -35.39 -25.05
C PRO A 439 -48.09 -35.01 -24.96
N ASN A 440 -48.57 -34.35 -23.90
CA ASN A 440 -50.01 -34.30 -23.61
C ASN A 440 -50.57 -33.00 -22.99
N CYS A 441 -49.96 -31.83 -23.25
CA CYS A 441 -50.62 -30.56 -22.91
C CYS A 441 -51.34 -29.97 -24.13
N LYS A 442 -52.45 -30.60 -24.54
CA LYS A 442 -53.52 -29.92 -25.26
C LYS A 442 -54.73 -29.86 -24.33
N GLN A 443 -54.95 -28.69 -23.71
CA GLN A 443 -56.28 -28.24 -23.32
C GLN A 443 -56.24 -26.74 -23.03
N THR A 444 -56.63 -25.97 -24.05
CA THR A 444 -56.98 -24.55 -23.99
C THR A 444 -58.27 -24.38 -23.19
N ILE A 445 -58.26 -23.47 -22.22
CA ILE A 445 -59.46 -23.00 -21.50
C ILE A 445 -60.17 -21.96 -22.40
N PRO A 446 -61.51 -22.04 -22.61
CA PRO A 446 -62.22 -21.05 -23.40
C PRO A 446 -62.49 -19.79 -22.57
N VAL A 447 -62.32 -18.63 -23.20
CA VAL A 447 -62.74 -17.33 -22.67
C VAL A 447 -64.21 -17.14 -23.00
N HIS A 448 -65.06 -16.97 -21.98
CA HIS A 448 -66.43 -16.51 -22.17
C HIS A 448 -66.44 -14.97 -22.22
N ASN A 449 -67.11 -14.44 -23.25
CA ASN A 449 -67.30 -13.02 -23.57
C ASN A 449 -67.95 -12.22 -22.45
#